data_AF-A0A444XT00-F1
#
_entry.id   AF-A0A444XT00-F1
#
_cell.length_a   1.000
_cell.length_b   1.000
_cell.length_c   1.000
_cell.angle_alpha   90.00
_cell.angle_beta   90.00
_cell.angle_gamma   90.00
#
_symmetry.space_group_name_H-M   'P 1'
#
loop_
_entity.id
_entity.type
_entity.pdbx_description
1 polymer ?
#
loop_
_entity_poly.entity_id
_entity_poly.type
_entity_poly.pdbx_seq_one_letter_code
_entity_poly.pdbx_strand_id
1 'polypeptide(L)'
;MIMEEPTSEEEFLAFTDLYRVSPYFQFAHFTANQAILEAFEREEDRNNRSIHVIDFDVSYGFQWPSLIQSLSEKATSTSRISLRVTGFGKNLKELQETESRLVSFSKGFSNLVFEFQGLLRGSRVINLRKKKNETVAVNLVSYLNTLSCFMKISDTLGFVHSLSPSIVVLVEQEGSRTPTRTFLSRFTDSLHYFAAMFDSLDDCLPLESAERLRIEKKLLGKEIKNMLNNYENNNIGDCAKYERMEAWKARMENHGFVGNKISSKAMIQAKLLLKMRTHYCPMQFEEEDDSDGGGGGGGFRVSERDEGRAVSLGWQNRFLLTVSAWQPLSLI
;
A
#
# COMPACT_ATOMS: atom_id res chain seq x y z
N MET A 1 -18.99 -16.04 -19.81
CA MET A 1 -17.61 -16.15 -20.33
C MET A 1 -16.69 -16.16 -19.14
N ILE A 2 -16.09 -17.31 -18.80
CA ILE A 2 -15.13 -17.39 -17.69
C ILE A 2 -13.85 -16.72 -18.19
N MET A 3 -13.47 -15.56 -17.61
CA MET A 3 -12.18 -14.96 -17.92
C MET A 3 -11.08 -15.93 -17.49
N GLU A 4 -10.19 -16.26 -18.42
CA GLU A 4 -8.98 -17.04 -18.15
C GLU A 4 -8.12 -16.32 -17.09
N GLU A 5 -7.54 -17.08 -16.15
CA GLU A 5 -6.60 -16.49 -15.19
C GLU A 5 -5.38 -15.95 -15.94
N PRO A 6 -4.92 -14.72 -15.65
CA PRO A 6 -3.73 -14.17 -16.28
C PRO A 6 -2.49 -14.97 -15.88
N THR A 7 -1.49 -15.02 -16.77
CA THR A 7 -0.17 -15.57 -16.41
C THR A 7 0.56 -14.60 -15.47
N SER A 8 1.59 -15.08 -14.75
CA SER A 8 2.38 -14.20 -13.87
C SER A 8 3.08 -13.06 -14.62
N GLU A 9 3.43 -13.26 -15.89
CA GLU A 9 4.00 -12.24 -16.76
C GLU A 9 2.95 -11.19 -17.15
N GLU A 10 1.74 -11.63 -17.49
CA GLU A 10 0.64 -10.70 -17.79
C GLU A 10 0.23 -9.87 -16.57
N GLU A 11 0.22 -10.46 -15.37
CA GLU A 11 0.00 -9.74 -14.11
C GLU A 11 1.09 -8.70 -13.85
N PHE A 12 2.35 -9.08 -14.06
CA PHE A 12 3.49 -8.16 -13.87
C PHE A 12 3.41 -6.97 -14.84
N LEU A 13 3.09 -7.22 -16.11
CA LEU A 13 2.92 -6.16 -17.11
C LEU A 13 1.73 -5.26 -16.77
N ALA A 14 0.58 -5.82 -16.42
CA ALA A 14 -0.59 -5.05 -16.04
C ALA A 14 -0.35 -4.19 -14.79
N PHE A 15 0.34 -4.75 -13.79
CA PHE A 15 0.76 -4.00 -12.60
C PHE A 15 1.71 -2.85 -12.97
N THR A 16 2.70 -3.12 -13.83
CA THR A 16 3.67 -2.11 -14.29
C THR A 16 2.98 -0.99 -15.07
N ASP A 17 2.05 -1.35 -15.96
CA ASP A 17 1.25 -0.39 -16.71
C ASP A 17 0.41 0.47 -15.75
N LEU A 18 -0.30 -0.12 -14.78
CA LEU A 18 -1.09 0.64 -13.80
C LEU A 18 -0.20 1.56 -12.95
N TYR A 19 0.95 1.08 -12.49
CA TYR A 19 1.93 1.89 -11.75
C TYR A 19 2.43 3.09 -12.56
N ARG A 20 2.56 2.92 -13.88
CA ARG A 20 3.03 3.97 -14.80
C ARG A 20 1.94 4.98 -15.11
N VAL A 21 0.67 4.59 -15.25
CA VAL A 21 -0.38 5.48 -15.75
C VAL A 21 -1.29 6.06 -14.65
N SER A 22 -1.33 5.42 -13.47
CA SER A 22 -2.19 5.82 -12.35
C SER A 22 -1.37 6.17 -11.12
N PRO A 23 -1.80 7.16 -10.31
CA PRO A 23 -1.18 7.45 -9.02
C PRO A 23 -1.47 6.37 -7.95
N TYR A 24 -2.36 5.41 -8.21
CA TYR A 24 -2.87 4.45 -7.21
C TYR A 24 -1.76 3.82 -6.34
N PHE A 25 -0.83 3.08 -6.95
CA PHE A 25 0.24 2.42 -6.20
C PHE A 25 1.32 3.39 -5.72
N GLN A 26 1.65 4.42 -6.51
CA GLN A 26 2.67 5.39 -6.13
C GLN A 26 2.26 6.20 -4.91
N PHE A 27 0.99 6.58 -4.80
CA PHE A 27 0.45 7.28 -3.64
C PHE A 27 0.61 6.41 -2.39
N ALA A 28 0.21 5.14 -2.46
CA ALA A 28 0.39 4.19 -1.36
C ALA A 28 1.86 4.07 -0.94
N HIS A 29 2.74 3.77 -1.91
CA HIS A 29 4.16 3.52 -1.65
C HIS A 29 4.92 4.76 -1.16
N PHE A 30 4.69 5.92 -1.77
CA PHE A 30 5.41 7.14 -1.40
C PHE A 30 4.96 7.67 -0.03
N THR A 31 3.66 7.64 0.25
CA THR A 31 3.14 8.02 1.58
C THR A 31 3.66 7.08 2.65
N ALA A 32 3.69 5.76 2.38
CA ALA A 32 4.25 4.77 3.29
C ALA A 32 5.75 4.98 3.52
N ASN A 33 6.53 5.15 2.46
CA ASN A 33 7.97 5.34 2.55
C ASN A 33 8.34 6.64 3.28
N GLN A 34 7.55 7.70 3.12
CA GLN A 34 7.76 8.94 3.87
C GLN A 34 7.55 8.73 5.37
N ALA A 35 6.51 7.99 5.77
CA ALA A 35 6.28 7.65 7.17
C ALA A 35 7.41 6.77 7.74
N ILE A 36 7.89 5.79 6.96
CA ILE A 36 9.01 4.92 7.33
C ILE A 36 10.31 5.72 7.48
N LEU A 37 10.61 6.63 6.55
CA LEU A 37 11.78 7.50 6.60
C LEU A 37 11.76 8.40 7.83
N GLU A 38 10.62 8.99 8.15
CA GLU A 38 10.48 9.85 9.33
C GLU A 38 10.58 9.07 10.64
N ALA A 39 10.13 7.82 10.67
CA ALA A 39 10.36 6.94 11.81
C ALA A 39 11.86 6.69 11.99
N PHE A 40 12.60 6.42 10.90
CA PHE A 40 14.06 6.29 10.95
C PHE A 40 14.75 7.57 11.46
N GLU A 41 14.38 8.74 10.94
CA GLU A 41 14.95 10.03 11.37
C GLU A 41 14.68 10.31 12.86
N ARG A 42 13.48 9.98 13.36
CA ARG A 42 13.12 10.18 14.78
C ARG A 42 13.96 9.34 15.75
N GLU A 43 14.58 8.27 15.25
CA GLU A 43 15.40 7.36 16.04
C GLU A 43 16.90 7.50 15.77
N GLU A 44 17.34 8.57 15.10
CA GLU A 44 18.73 8.73 14.63
C GLU A 44 19.78 8.54 15.74
N ASP A 45 19.49 8.95 16.98
CA ASP A 45 20.40 8.80 18.13
C ASP A 45 20.54 7.36 18.64
N ARG A 46 19.63 6.45 18.26
CA ARG A 46 19.55 5.09 18.82
C ARG A 46 19.45 3.96 17.80
N ASN A 47 19.24 4.27 16.53
CA ASN A 47 19.02 3.27 15.48
C ASN A 47 20.31 2.81 14.78
N ASN A 48 21.47 3.28 15.23
CA ASN A 48 22.79 2.90 14.69
C ASN A 48 22.84 3.00 13.15
N ARG A 49 22.17 3.99 12.57
CA ARG A 49 22.06 4.21 11.12
C ARG A 49 21.57 2.97 10.36
N SER A 50 20.76 2.15 11.03
CA SER A 50 20.28 0.86 10.54
C SER A 50 18.75 0.82 10.59
N ILE A 51 18.15 0.45 9.46
CA ILE A 51 16.71 0.25 9.32
C ILE A 51 16.43 -1.14 8.77
N HIS A 52 15.45 -1.81 9.38
CA HIS A 52 14.92 -3.08 8.93
C HIS A 52 13.43 -2.93 8.60
N VAL A 53 13.12 -3.08 7.33
CA VAL A 53 11.76 -3.09 6.81
C VAL A 53 11.28 -4.53 6.70
N ILE A 54 10.12 -4.82 7.27
CA ILE A 54 9.43 -6.10 7.16
C ILE A 54 8.19 -5.89 6.32
N ASP A 55 8.22 -6.39 5.10
CA ASP A 55 7.16 -6.23 4.10
C ASP A 55 6.39 -7.54 3.93
N PHE A 56 5.14 -7.55 4.37
CA PHE A 56 4.30 -8.75 4.34
C PHE A 56 3.82 -9.13 2.93
N ASP A 57 4.00 -8.23 1.96
CA ASP A 57 3.77 -8.52 0.55
C ASP A 57 4.70 -7.71 -0.36
N VAL A 58 5.90 -8.23 -0.59
CA VAL A 58 6.91 -7.53 -1.41
C VAL A 58 6.53 -7.44 -2.88
N SER A 59 5.63 -8.30 -3.36
CA SER A 59 5.16 -8.34 -4.74
C SER A 59 6.36 -8.20 -5.72
N TYR A 60 6.34 -7.21 -6.59
CA TYR A 60 7.38 -6.93 -7.58
C TYR A 60 8.50 -6.00 -7.09
N GLY A 61 8.43 -5.50 -5.85
CA GLY A 61 9.44 -4.66 -5.21
C GLY A 61 9.39 -3.17 -5.55
N PHE A 62 8.33 -2.68 -6.22
CA PHE A 62 8.30 -1.31 -6.76
C PHE A 62 8.27 -0.20 -5.70
N GLN A 63 7.90 -0.51 -4.45
CA GLN A 63 7.91 0.44 -3.34
C GLN A 63 9.34 0.88 -2.96
N TRP A 64 10.26 -0.08 -2.86
CA TRP A 64 11.54 0.09 -2.16
C TRP A 64 12.58 0.97 -2.85
N PRO A 65 12.66 1.10 -4.19
CA PRO A 65 13.61 2.00 -4.84
C PRO A 65 13.55 3.46 -4.33
N SER A 66 12.35 4.00 -4.08
CA SER A 66 12.21 5.37 -3.58
C SER A 66 12.71 5.55 -2.15
N LEU A 67 12.55 4.54 -1.29
CA LEU A 67 13.11 4.53 0.07
C LEU A 67 14.64 4.38 0.04
N ILE A 68 15.16 3.48 -0.81
CA ILE A 68 16.61 3.30 -1.04
C ILE A 68 17.25 4.64 -1.41
N GLN A 69 16.66 5.34 -2.39
CA GLN A 69 17.14 6.66 -2.80
C GLN A 69 17.08 7.67 -1.64
N SER A 70 15.94 7.79 -0.97
CA SER A 70 15.77 8.77 0.13
C SER A 70 16.74 8.54 1.28
N LEU A 71 17.00 7.28 1.64
CA LEU A 71 18.00 6.93 2.65
C LEU A 71 19.42 7.22 2.16
N SER A 72 19.73 6.96 0.89
CA SER A 72 21.03 7.29 0.32
C SER A 72 21.32 8.79 0.35
N GLU A 73 20.32 9.65 0.12
CA GLU A 73 20.47 11.12 0.19
C GLU A 73 20.76 11.61 1.61
N LYS A 74 20.43 10.80 2.63
CA LYS A 74 20.73 11.06 4.05
C LYS A 74 22.06 10.45 4.50
N ALA A 75 22.69 9.60 3.69
CA ALA A 75 23.94 8.93 4.01
C ALA A 75 25.16 9.67 3.44
N THR A 76 26.31 9.51 4.09
CA THR A 76 27.59 10.00 3.56
C THR A 76 28.56 8.83 3.35
N SER A 77 29.68 9.07 2.66
CA SER A 77 30.71 8.04 2.46
C SER A 77 31.31 7.53 3.78
N THR A 78 31.34 8.38 4.81
CA THR A 78 31.86 8.11 6.15
C THR A 78 30.78 7.69 7.16
N SER A 79 29.51 7.97 6.88
CA SER A 79 28.35 7.60 7.70
C SER A 79 27.27 6.94 6.84
N ARG A 80 27.53 5.67 6.51
CA ARG A 80 26.63 4.86 5.67
C ARG A 80 25.35 4.49 6.41
N ILE A 81 24.28 4.28 5.66
CA ILE A 81 23.03 3.72 6.20
C ILE A 81 22.94 2.25 5.79
N SER A 82 22.53 1.39 6.72
CA SER A 82 22.19 -0.01 6.45
C SER A 82 20.66 -0.14 6.31
N LEU A 83 20.22 -0.58 5.14
CA LEU A 83 18.82 -0.96 4.88
C LEU A 83 18.74 -2.46 4.68
N ARG A 84 17.96 -3.12 5.54
CA ARG A 84 17.55 -4.50 5.35
C ARG A 84 16.07 -4.58 5.04
N VAL A 85 15.70 -5.35 4.02
CA VAL A 85 14.30 -5.63 3.68
C VAL A 85 14.06 -7.13 3.81
N THR A 86 13.20 -7.53 4.74
CA THR A 86 12.63 -8.88 4.74
C THR A 86 11.28 -8.83 4.04
N GLY A 87 11.20 -9.39 2.84
CA GLY A 87 10.02 -9.34 1.99
C GLY A 87 9.34 -10.71 1.87
N PHE A 88 8.02 -10.74 2.09
CA PHE A 88 7.21 -11.94 1.89
C PHE A 88 6.60 -11.97 0.49
N GLY A 89 6.76 -13.09 -0.22
CA GLY A 89 6.27 -13.26 -1.60
C GLY A 89 5.40 -14.50 -1.76
N LYS A 90 4.63 -14.57 -2.86
CA LYS A 90 3.70 -15.70 -3.11
C LYS A 90 4.42 -16.98 -3.50
N ASN A 91 5.55 -16.86 -4.18
CA ASN A 91 6.34 -17.98 -4.68
C ASN A 91 7.82 -17.59 -4.80
N LEU A 92 8.68 -18.59 -4.99
CA LEU A 92 10.13 -18.39 -5.01
C LEU A 92 10.61 -17.57 -6.23
N LYS A 93 9.95 -17.75 -7.38
CA LYS A 93 10.31 -17.03 -8.62
C LYS A 93 10.11 -15.52 -8.44
N GLU A 94 8.95 -15.11 -7.92
CA GLU A 94 8.63 -13.72 -7.58
C GLU A 94 9.69 -13.11 -6.65
N LEU A 95 10.06 -13.84 -5.57
CA LEU A 95 11.07 -13.40 -4.62
C LEU A 95 12.45 -13.22 -5.26
N GLN A 96 12.90 -14.18 -6.06
CA GLN A 96 14.20 -14.13 -6.74
C GLN A 96 14.28 -12.97 -7.75
N GLU A 97 13.21 -12.75 -8.50
CA GLU A 97 13.13 -11.64 -9.44
C GLU A 97 13.11 -10.28 -8.73
N THR A 98 12.38 -10.18 -7.63
CA THR A 98 12.32 -8.96 -6.80
C THR A 98 13.66 -8.68 -6.12
N GLU A 99 14.31 -9.69 -5.56
CA GLU A 99 15.66 -9.58 -5.02
C GLU A 99 16.65 -9.07 -6.09
N SER A 100 16.66 -9.70 -7.27
CA SER A 100 17.53 -9.32 -8.37
C SER A 100 17.34 -7.84 -8.76
N ARG A 101 16.10 -7.38 -8.90
CA ARG A 101 15.77 -5.98 -9.19
C ARG A 101 16.29 -5.03 -8.11
N LEU A 102 16.01 -5.31 -6.84
CA LEU A 102 16.37 -4.43 -5.72
C LEU A 102 17.87 -4.38 -5.47
N VAL A 103 18.55 -5.53 -5.49
CA VAL A 103 20.02 -5.62 -5.36
C VAL A 103 20.72 -4.95 -6.53
N SER A 104 20.17 -5.06 -7.75
CA SER A 104 20.70 -4.35 -8.91
C SER A 104 20.57 -2.84 -8.74
N PHE A 105 19.39 -2.34 -8.34
CA PHE A 105 19.15 -0.93 -8.11
C PHE A 105 20.03 -0.36 -6.97
N SER A 106 20.22 -1.11 -5.88
CA SER A 106 20.99 -0.65 -4.73
C SER A 106 22.48 -0.45 -5.03
N LYS A 107 23.04 -1.12 -6.04
CA LYS A 107 24.45 -0.96 -6.45
C LYS A 107 24.77 0.47 -6.92
N GLY A 108 23.75 1.26 -7.29
CA GLY A 108 23.91 2.67 -7.63
C GLY A 108 24.29 3.57 -6.44
N PHE A 109 24.21 3.09 -5.20
CA PHE A 109 24.33 3.90 -3.99
C PHE A 109 25.47 3.39 -3.09
N SER A 110 26.68 3.92 -3.28
CA SER A 110 27.89 3.47 -2.55
C SER A 110 27.89 3.80 -1.05
N ASN A 111 27.04 4.73 -0.63
CA ASN A 111 26.83 5.15 0.76
C ASN A 111 25.70 4.38 1.47
N LEU A 112 25.09 3.39 0.80
CA LEU A 112 24.05 2.54 1.37
C LEU A 112 24.48 1.06 1.37
N VAL A 113 24.28 0.37 2.49
CA VAL A 113 24.44 -1.08 2.58
C VAL A 113 23.05 -1.71 2.52
N PHE A 114 22.76 -2.42 1.42
CA PHE A 114 21.46 -3.05 1.19
C PHE A 114 21.51 -4.57 1.39
N GLU A 115 20.55 -5.12 2.12
CA GLU A 115 20.37 -6.55 2.36
C GLU A 115 18.90 -6.92 2.08
N PHE A 116 18.66 -7.97 1.29
CA PHE A 116 17.32 -8.50 1.04
C PHE A 116 17.19 -9.93 1.58
N GLN A 117 16.07 -10.23 2.22
CA GLN A 117 15.72 -11.58 2.66
C GLN A 117 14.30 -11.92 2.20
N GLY A 118 14.20 -12.82 1.22
CA GLY A 118 12.90 -13.32 0.74
C GLY A 118 12.35 -14.45 1.59
N LEU A 119 11.06 -14.38 1.95
CA LEU A 119 10.33 -15.44 2.66
C LEU A 119 9.01 -15.75 1.94
N LEU A 120 8.57 -17.01 1.94
CA LEU A 120 7.24 -17.34 1.40
C LEU A 120 6.16 -16.91 2.39
N ARG A 121 5.03 -16.39 1.89
CA ARG A 121 3.86 -16.09 2.72
C ARG A 121 3.40 -17.34 3.48
N GLY A 122 3.03 -17.16 4.74
CA GLY A 122 2.63 -18.26 5.63
C GLY A 122 3.78 -19.11 6.16
N SER A 123 5.03 -18.84 5.78
CA SER A 123 6.18 -19.43 6.47
C SER A 123 6.20 -18.99 7.93
N ARG A 124 6.58 -19.91 8.83
CA ARG A 124 6.75 -19.57 10.24
C ARG A 124 7.88 -18.55 10.34
N VAL A 125 7.58 -17.42 10.96
CA VAL A 125 8.48 -16.27 11.07
C VAL A 125 9.48 -16.49 12.22
N ILE A 126 10.21 -17.61 12.19
CA ILE A 126 11.02 -18.09 13.32
C ILE A 126 12.34 -17.28 13.45
N ASN A 127 12.65 -16.36 12.54
CA ASN A 127 13.94 -15.65 12.57
C ASN A 127 13.90 -14.24 11.95
N LEU A 128 12.91 -13.40 12.29
CA LEU A 128 13.10 -11.95 12.14
C LEU A 128 14.08 -11.49 13.23
N ARG A 129 15.37 -11.80 13.04
CA ARG A 129 16.43 -11.36 13.93
C ARG A 129 16.44 -9.83 13.91
N LYS A 130 15.93 -9.21 14.96
CA LYS A 130 16.12 -7.78 15.21
C LYS A 130 17.60 -7.59 15.53
N LYS A 131 18.32 -6.83 14.70
CA LYS A 131 19.67 -6.39 15.09
C LYS A 131 19.48 -5.41 16.25
N LYS A 132 20.37 -5.47 17.25
CA LYS A 132 20.29 -4.56 18.40
C LYS A 132 20.41 -3.12 17.86
N ASN A 133 19.54 -2.23 18.33
CA ASN A 133 19.56 -0.81 17.99
C ASN A 133 19.36 -0.54 16.48
N GLU A 134 18.36 -1.16 15.85
CA GLU A 134 17.89 -0.79 14.48
C GLU A 134 16.46 -0.26 14.54
N THR A 135 16.10 0.68 13.66
CA THR A 135 14.71 1.07 13.45
C THR A 135 13.99 -0.07 12.74
N VAL A 136 12.86 -0.53 13.27
CA VAL A 136 12.06 -1.59 12.65
C VAL A 136 10.78 -1.00 12.11
N ALA A 137 10.57 -1.11 10.80
CA ALA A 137 9.34 -0.69 10.13
C ALA A 137 8.59 -1.90 9.60
N VAL A 138 7.29 -1.97 9.84
CA VAL A 138 6.42 -3.01 9.28
C VAL A 138 5.52 -2.38 8.22
N ASN A 139 5.50 -2.97 7.02
CA ASN A 139 4.74 -2.52 5.87
C ASN A 139 3.62 -3.53 5.58
N LEU A 140 2.37 -3.09 5.73
CA LEU A 140 1.15 -3.85 5.49
C LEU A 140 0.37 -3.19 4.34
N VAL A 141 0.89 -3.29 3.12
CA VAL A 141 0.23 -2.77 1.92
C VAL A 141 -0.68 -3.85 1.32
N SER A 142 -1.99 -3.66 1.45
CA SER A 142 -3.05 -4.55 0.96
C SER A 142 -2.95 -6.00 1.43
N TYR A 143 -2.11 -6.30 2.43
CA TYR A 143 -1.82 -7.65 2.87
C TYR A 143 -2.94 -8.23 3.73
N LEU A 144 -3.48 -7.47 4.70
CA LEU A 144 -4.49 -7.99 5.62
C LEU A 144 -5.78 -8.34 4.90
N ASN A 145 -6.14 -7.58 3.85
CA ASN A 145 -7.23 -7.89 2.91
C ASN A 145 -7.08 -9.24 2.18
N THR A 146 -5.86 -9.82 2.12
CA THR A 146 -5.65 -11.16 1.55
C THR A 146 -5.95 -12.29 2.54
N LEU A 147 -6.12 -11.98 3.83
CA LEU A 147 -6.36 -12.96 4.87
C LEU A 147 -7.86 -13.30 4.95
N SER A 148 -8.17 -14.58 4.78
CA SER A 148 -9.54 -15.07 4.58
C SER A 148 -10.42 -15.11 5.84
N CYS A 149 -9.91 -14.76 7.03
CA CYS A 149 -10.71 -14.74 8.24
C CYS A 149 -10.14 -13.82 9.33
N PHE A 150 -11.04 -13.39 10.22
CA PHE A 150 -10.74 -12.49 11.34
C PHE A 150 -9.60 -13.01 12.24
N MET A 151 -9.55 -14.32 12.51
CA MET A 151 -8.51 -14.94 13.33
C MET A 151 -7.12 -14.74 12.73
N LYS A 152 -6.94 -14.96 11.42
CA LYS A 152 -5.64 -14.75 10.76
C LYS A 152 -5.19 -13.29 10.81
N ILE A 153 -6.12 -12.35 10.67
CA ILE A 153 -5.83 -10.92 10.82
C ILE A 153 -5.36 -10.64 12.24
N SER A 154 -6.09 -11.13 13.24
CA SER A 154 -5.76 -10.95 14.65
C SER A 154 -4.40 -11.56 15.02
N ASP A 155 -4.13 -12.80 14.60
CA ASP A 155 -2.84 -13.47 14.79
C ASP A 155 -1.69 -12.68 14.15
N THR A 156 -1.92 -12.15 12.94
CA THR A 156 -0.92 -11.33 12.24
C THR A 156 -0.64 -10.03 13.00
N LEU A 157 -1.68 -9.31 13.45
CA LEU A 157 -1.50 -8.08 14.21
C LEU A 157 -0.84 -8.33 15.57
N GLY A 158 -1.19 -9.42 16.25
CA GLY A 158 -0.53 -9.85 17.48
C GLY A 158 0.95 -10.18 17.26
N PHE A 159 1.27 -10.86 16.15
CA PHE A 159 2.65 -11.11 15.76
C PHE A 159 3.40 -9.80 15.46
N VAL A 160 2.83 -8.89 14.67
CA VAL A 160 3.42 -7.58 14.37
C VAL A 160 3.67 -6.79 15.66
N HIS A 161 2.73 -6.80 16.60
CA HIS A 161 2.90 -6.14 17.90
C HIS A 161 4.08 -6.75 18.68
N SER A 162 4.23 -8.08 18.67
CA SER A 162 5.35 -8.76 19.35
C SER A 162 6.73 -8.37 18.84
N LEU A 163 6.84 -7.88 17.60
CA LEU A 163 8.10 -7.38 17.03
C LEU A 163 8.54 -6.04 17.63
N SER A 164 7.64 -5.33 18.32
CA SER A 164 7.84 -3.97 18.84
C SER A 164 8.44 -3.05 17.78
N PRO A 165 7.73 -2.83 16.64
CA PRO A 165 8.23 -1.99 15.56
C PRO A 165 8.20 -0.51 15.95
N SER A 166 9.12 0.27 15.40
CA SER A 166 9.15 1.73 15.52
C SER A 166 7.98 2.38 14.76
N ILE A 167 7.51 1.72 13.69
CA ILE A 167 6.33 2.12 12.93
C ILE A 167 5.69 0.91 12.23
N VAL A 168 4.36 0.90 12.15
CA VAL A 168 3.58 0.05 11.24
C VAL A 168 2.86 0.97 10.27
N VAL A 169 3.05 0.77 8.97
CA VAL A 169 2.25 1.45 7.95
C VAL A 169 1.23 0.48 7.40
N LEU A 170 -0.04 0.88 7.44
CA LEU A 170 -1.17 0.12 6.94
C LEU A 170 -1.75 0.85 5.73
N VAL A 171 -1.81 0.16 4.59
CA VAL A 171 -2.45 0.68 3.37
C VAL A 171 -3.52 -0.30 2.94
N GLU A 172 -4.77 0.12 2.92
CA GLU A 172 -5.89 -0.76 2.59
C GLU A 172 -6.83 -0.11 1.58
N GLN A 173 -7.42 -0.94 0.71
CA GLN A 173 -8.47 -0.53 -0.20
C GLN A 173 -9.73 -0.18 0.59
N GLU A 174 -10.37 0.94 0.25
CA GLU A 174 -11.55 1.42 0.98
C GLU A 174 -12.77 0.52 0.70
N GLY A 175 -13.27 -0.12 1.76
CA GLY A 175 -14.40 -1.03 1.70
C GLY A 175 -15.80 -0.40 1.82
N SER A 176 -16.80 -1.26 1.97
CA SER A 176 -18.22 -0.91 1.95
C SER A 176 -18.69 -0.10 3.17
N ARG A 177 -19.34 1.05 2.90
CA ARG A 177 -20.78 1.28 3.13
C ARG A 177 -21.50 0.62 4.31
N THR A 178 -21.86 -0.63 4.10
CA THR A 178 -23.07 -1.22 4.65
C THR A 178 -22.72 -2.35 5.61
N PRO A 179 -23.24 -2.34 6.85
CA PRO A 179 -23.06 -3.44 7.80
C PRO A 179 -23.68 -4.77 7.32
N THR A 180 -24.57 -4.70 6.33
CA THR A 180 -25.32 -5.84 5.79
C THR A 180 -24.48 -6.65 4.82
N ARG A 181 -24.23 -7.92 5.17
CA ARG A 181 -23.37 -8.86 4.44
C ARG A 181 -24.09 -9.57 3.27
N THR A 182 -25.13 -8.97 2.69
CA THR A 182 -25.81 -9.59 1.55
C THR A 182 -24.92 -9.57 0.31
N PHE A 183 -25.11 -10.53 -0.60
CA PHE A 183 -24.42 -10.54 -1.89
C PHE A 183 -24.64 -9.22 -2.63
N LEU A 184 -25.89 -8.77 -2.72
CA LEU A 184 -26.26 -7.55 -3.47
C LEU A 184 -25.53 -6.32 -2.94
N SER A 185 -25.49 -6.12 -1.62
CA SER A 185 -24.79 -4.98 -1.01
C SER A 185 -23.30 -4.98 -1.37
N ARG A 186 -22.64 -6.13 -1.19
CA ARG A 186 -21.20 -6.26 -1.46
C ARG A 186 -20.89 -6.10 -2.96
N PHE A 187 -21.73 -6.66 -3.84
CA PHE A 187 -21.62 -6.49 -5.28
C PHE A 187 -21.77 -5.03 -5.70
N THR A 188 -22.80 -4.34 -5.21
CA THR A 188 -23.03 -2.91 -5.50
C THR A 188 -21.87 -2.04 -5.04
N ASP A 189 -21.30 -2.30 -3.87
CA ASP A 189 -20.16 -1.53 -3.38
C ASP A 189 -18.88 -1.76 -4.19
N SER A 190 -18.61 -3.00 -4.59
CA SER A 190 -17.51 -3.30 -5.48
C SER A 190 -17.71 -2.71 -6.88
N LEU A 191 -18.94 -2.69 -7.40
CA LEU A 191 -19.26 -2.05 -8.68
C LEU A 191 -18.85 -0.58 -8.67
N HIS A 192 -19.17 0.17 -7.62
CA HIS A 192 -18.77 1.58 -7.51
C HIS A 192 -17.26 1.76 -7.42
N TYR A 193 -16.54 0.86 -6.75
CA TYR A 193 -15.07 0.89 -6.73
C TYR A 193 -14.48 0.65 -8.12
N PHE A 194 -14.94 -0.41 -8.81
CA PHE A 194 -14.43 -0.73 -10.14
C PHE A 194 -14.84 0.34 -11.15
N ALA A 195 -16.05 0.90 -11.09
CA ALA A 195 -16.46 2.03 -11.92
C ALA A 195 -15.47 3.20 -11.77
N ALA A 196 -15.15 3.59 -10.53
CA ALA A 196 -14.17 4.65 -10.28
C ALA A 196 -12.77 4.33 -10.83
N MET A 197 -12.31 3.07 -10.73
CA MET A 197 -11.03 2.65 -11.31
C MET A 197 -11.06 2.68 -12.84
N PHE A 198 -12.11 2.18 -13.49
CA PHE A 198 -12.26 2.19 -14.94
C PHE A 198 -12.41 3.62 -15.48
N ASP A 199 -13.21 4.47 -14.83
CA ASP A 199 -13.35 5.89 -15.17
C ASP A 199 -11.99 6.61 -15.07
N SER A 200 -11.19 6.29 -14.04
CA SER A 200 -9.85 6.88 -13.89
C SER A 200 -8.86 6.44 -14.97
N LEU A 201 -9.06 5.26 -15.56
CA LEU A 201 -8.26 4.79 -16.68
C LEU A 201 -8.74 5.42 -18.00
N ASP A 202 -10.05 5.60 -18.15
CA ASP A 202 -10.66 6.26 -19.31
C ASP A 202 -10.18 7.71 -19.45
N ASP A 203 -10.07 8.41 -18.32
CA ASP A 203 -9.60 9.79 -18.28
C ASP A 203 -8.09 9.92 -18.55
N CYS A 204 -7.31 8.90 -18.23
CA CYS A 204 -5.85 8.88 -18.40
C CYS A 204 -5.37 8.27 -19.72
N LEU A 205 -6.18 7.42 -20.38
CA LEU A 205 -5.75 6.60 -21.52
C LEU A 205 -6.81 6.51 -22.63
N PRO A 206 -6.41 6.60 -23.91
CA PRO A 206 -7.30 6.37 -25.04
C PRO A 206 -7.99 5.00 -24.97
N LEU A 207 -9.21 4.91 -25.51
CA LEU A 207 -10.00 3.67 -25.58
C LEU A 207 -9.23 2.50 -26.23
N GLU A 208 -8.43 2.78 -27.25
CA GLU A 208 -7.66 1.75 -27.99
C GLU A 208 -6.29 1.45 -27.36
N SER A 209 -6.00 1.94 -26.14
CA SER A 209 -4.73 1.68 -25.46
C SER A 209 -4.60 0.21 -25.09
N ALA A 210 -3.55 -0.43 -25.59
CA ALA A 210 -3.21 -1.81 -25.25
C ALA A 210 -2.86 -1.96 -23.76
N GLU A 211 -2.26 -0.93 -23.17
CA GLU A 211 -1.97 -0.83 -21.73
C GLU A 211 -3.27 -0.80 -20.92
N ARG A 212 -4.22 0.06 -21.29
CA ARG A 212 -5.55 0.13 -20.66
C ARG A 212 -6.24 -1.22 -20.67
N LEU A 213 -6.34 -1.84 -21.86
CA LEU A 213 -6.96 -3.15 -22.01
C LEU A 213 -6.28 -4.22 -21.14
N ARG A 214 -4.95 -4.17 -21.02
CA ARG A 214 -4.19 -5.10 -20.18
C ARG A 214 -4.49 -4.90 -18.69
N ILE A 215 -4.52 -3.65 -18.22
CA ILE A 215 -4.88 -3.32 -16.84
C ILE A 215 -6.30 -3.80 -16.53
N GLU A 216 -7.27 -3.42 -17.36
CA GLU A 216 -8.68 -3.75 -17.18
C GLU A 216 -8.91 -5.26 -17.17
N LYS A 217 -8.30 -6.00 -18.11
CA LYS A 217 -8.54 -7.44 -18.26
C LYS A 217 -7.74 -8.28 -17.27
N LYS A 218 -6.45 -7.98 -17.09
CA LYS A 218 -5.51 -8.86 -16.38
C LYS A 218 -5.34 -8.50 -14.90
N LEU A 219 -5.58 -7.24 -14.53
CA LEU A 219 -5.53 -6.81 -13.13
C LEU A 219 -6.94 -6.65 -12.55
N LEU A 220 -7.72 -5.69 -13.06
CA LEU A 220 -9.06 -5.40 -12.51
C LEU A 220 -10.03 -6.57 -12.74
N GLY A 221 -10.00 -7.20 -13.93
CA GLY A 221 -10.82 -8.36 -14.25
C GLY A 221 -10.54 -9.55 -13.33
N LYS A 222 -9.27 -9.79 -12.97
CA LYS A 222 -8.89 -10.80 -11.99
C LYS A 222 -9.42 -10.45 -10.59
N GLU A 223 -9.32 -9.19 -10.18
CA GLU A 223 -9.87 -8.74 -8.89
C GLU A 223 -11.39 -8.90 -8.82
N ILE A 224 -12.11 -8.52 -9.89
CA ILE A 224 -13.56 -8.72 -10.04
C ILE A 224 -13.91 -10.20 -9.92
N LYS A 225 -13.22 -11.08 -10.66
CA LYS A 225 -13.46 -12.52 -10.62
C LYS A 225 -13.22 -13.11 -9.23
N ASN A 226 -12.12 -12.75 -8.58
CA ASN A 226 -11.81 -13.21 -7.22
C ASN A 226 -12.86 -12.72 -6.21
N MET A 227 -13.33 -11.48 -6.37
CA MET A 227 -14.37 -10.90 -5.53
C MET A 227 -15.70 -11.66 -5.70
N LEU A 228 -16.11 -11.97 -6.94
CA LEU A 228 -17.33 -12.73 -7.23
C LEU A 228 -17.27 -14.19 -6.77
N ASN A 229 -16.17 -14.90 -7.04
CA ASN A 229 -16.00 -16.31 -6.65
C ASN A 229 -15.99 -16.51 -5.13
N ASN A 230 -15.43 -15.54 -4.40
CA ASN A 230 -15.48 -15.55 -2.93
C ASN A 230 -16.91 -15.38 -2.40
N TYR A 231 -17.84 -14.86 -3.20
CA TYR A 231 -19.24 -14.81 -2.79
C TYR A 231 -19.92 -16.16 -2.75
N GLU A 232 -19.60 -17.05 -3.68
CA GLU A 232 -20.18 -18.39 -3.81
C GLU A 232 -19.67 -19.34 -2.71
N ASN A 233 -18.45 -19.13 -2.21
CA ASN A 233 -17.80 -19.97 -1.20
C ASN A 233 -18.05 -19.57 0.27
N ASN A 234 -19.00 -18.66 0.56
CA ASN A 234 -19.25 -18.07 1.88
C ASN A 234 -19.89 -18.99 2.95
N ASN A 235 -19.49 -20.26 3.02
CA ASN A 235 -19.69 -21.07 4.23
C ASN A 235 -18.47 -21.02 5.18
N ILE A 236 -17.35 -20.40 4.78
CA ILE A 236 -16.11 -20.43 5.58
C ILE A 236 -15.42 -19.05 5.54
N GLY A 237 -15.73 -18.18 6.50
CA GLY A 237 -14.94 -16.98 6.80
C GLY A 237 -15.77 -15.70 6.87
N ASP A 238 -16.19 -15.35 8.08
CA ASP A 238 -17.04 -14.20 8.39
C ASP A 238 -16.28 -12.84 8.31
N CYS A 239 -15.38 -12.64 7.35
CA CYS A 239 -14.64 -11.38 7.17
C CYS A 239 -14.88 -10.77 5.80
N ALA A 240 -15.30 -9.50 5.75
CA ALA A 240 -15.33 -8.76 4.50
C ALA A 240 -13.89 -8.64 3.96
N LYS A 241 -13.71 -8.86 2.65
CA LYS A 241 -12.39 -8.78 2.00
C LYS A 241 -11.82 -7.35 2.02
N TYR A 242 -12.70 -6.35 2.05
CA TYR A 242 -12.34 -4.94 2.12
C TYR A 242 -13.23 -4.27 3.16
N GLU A 243 -12.62 -3.60 4.12
CA GLU A 243 -13.32 -2.90 5.21
C GLU A 243 -13.03 -1.40 5.14
N ARG A 244 -13.88 -0.60 5.80
CA ARG A 244 -13.63 0.84 5.93
C ARG A 244 -12.45 1.12 6.85
N MET A 245 -11.88 2.29 6.70
CA MET A 245 -10.82 2.76 7.59
C MET A 245 -11.19 2.67 9.08
N GLU A 246 -12.43 2.99 9.47
CA GLU A 246 -12.82 2.96 10.90
C GLU A 246 -12.77 1.54 11.48
N ALA A 247 -13.04 0.51 10.67
CA ALA A 247 -12.91 -0.89 11.08
C ALA A 247 -11.44 -1.29 11.21
N TRP A 248 -10.59 -0.86 10.26
CA TRP A 248 -9.14 -1.06 10.36
C TRP A 248 -8.54 -0.37 11.57
N LYS A 249 -8.96 0.86 11.85
CA LYS A 249 -8.59 1.60 13.07
C LYS A 249 -8.93 0.81 14.32
N ALA A 250 -10.19 0.36 14.46
CA ALA A 250 -10.61 -0.42 15.61
C ALA A 250 -9.78 -1.70 15.76
N ARG A 251 -9.44 -2.39 14.66
CA ARG A 251 -8.56 -3.57 14.70
C ARG A 251 -7.16 -3.24 15.20
N MET A 252 -6.56 -2.16 14.71
CA MET A 252 -5.23 -1.72 15.14
C MET A 252 -5.23 -1.37 16.63
N GLU A 253 -6.20 -0.57 17.09
CA GLU A 253 -6.33 -0.17 18.49
C GLU A 253 -6.56 -1.38 19.42
N ASN A 254 -7.39 -2.34 19.01
CA ASN A 254 -7.63 -3.59 19.76
C ASN A 254 -6.37 -4.47 19.89
N HIS A 255 -5.34 -4.25 19.06
CA HIS A 255 -4.06 -4.96 19.15
C HIS A 255 -2.94 -4.10 19.74
N GLY A 256 -3.30 -3.06 20.49
CA GLY A 256 -2.35 -2.25 21.25
C GLY A 256 -1.59 -1.23 20.41
N PHE A 257 -2.08 -0.87 19.22
CA PHE A 257 -1.49 0.19 18.42
C PHE A 257 -2.19 1.54 18.64
N VAL A 258 -1.44 2.63 18.50
CA VAL A 258 -1.97 3.99 18.46
C VAL A 258 -1.63 4.65 17.13
N GLY A 259 -2.60 5.36 16.55
CA GLY A 259 -2.45 6.03 15.26
C GLY A 259 -1.58 7.29 15.36
N ASN A 260 -0.64 7.42 14.42
CA ASN A 260 0.24 8.57 14.28
C ASN A 260 -0.33 9.55 13.25
N LYS A 261 -0.15 10.85 13.47
CA LYS A 261 -0.46 11.85 12.44
C LYS A 261 0.46 11.66 11.24
N ILE A 262 -0.12 11.65 10.05
CA ILE A 262 0.62 11.71 8.79
C ILE A 262 1.22 13.10 8.67
N SER A 263 2.50 13.17 8.31
CA SER A 263 3.22 14.43 8.27
C SER A 263 2.79 15.33 7.12
N SER A 264 3.06 16.63 7.27
CA SER A 264 2.89 17.58 6.17
C SER A 264 3.75 17.22 4.96
N LYS A 265 4.96 16.64 5.16
CA LYS A 265 5.82 16.18 4.06
C LYS A 265 5.14 15.08 3.24
N ALA A 266 4.57 14.08 3.91
CA ALA A 266 3.82 13.01 3.24
C ALA A 266 2.60 13.56 2.48
N MET A 267 1.85 14.49 3.08
CA MET A 267 0.72 15.15 2.44
C MET A 267 1.14 15.97 1.20
N ILE A 268 2.22 16.75 1.31
CA ILE A 268 2.75 17.55 0.19
C ILE A 268 3.22 16.63 -0.94
N GLN A 269 3.94 15.55 -0.62
CA GLN A 269 4.39 14.58 -1.60
C GLN A 269 3.23 13.89 -2.32
N ALA A 270 2.18 13.50 -1.59
CA ALA A 270 0.98 12.93 -2.16
C ALA A 270 0.25 13.91 -3.11
N LYS A 271 0.12 15.18 -2.71
CA LYS A 271 -0.47 16.22 -3.57
C LYS A 271 0.40 16.52 -4.80
N LEU A 272 1.73 16.56 -4.64
CA LEU A 272 2.67 16.78 -5.73
C LEU A 272 2.63 15.62 -6.74
N LEU A 273 2.51 14.37 -6.26
CA LEU A 273 2.31 13.22 -7.13
C LEU A 273 1.11 13.41 -8.05
N LEU A 274 -0.04 13.84 -7.52
CA LEU A 274 -1.21 14.11 -8.36
C LEU A 274 -0.94 15.22 -9.37
N LYS A 275 -0.31 16.33 -8.95
CA LYS A 275 0.07 17.44 -9.84
C LYS A 275 1.04 17.03 -10.95
N MET A 276 1.97 16.12 -10.70
CA MET A 276 2.89 15.65 -11.75
C MET A 276 2.18 14.73 -12.76
N ARG A 277 1.11 14.06 -12.32
CA ARG A 277 0.32 13.16 -13.17
C ARG A 277 -0.68 13.88 -14.06
N THR A 278 -0.94 15.17 -13.84
CA THR A 278 -1.82 15.99 -14.70
C THR A 278 -1.25 16.22 -16.11
N HIS A 279 -0.03 15.77 -16.42
CA HIS A 279 0.47 15.71 -17.78
C HIS A 279 -0.14 14.57 -18.62
N TYR A 280 -0.82 13.59 -17.97
CA TYR A 280 -1.58 12.52 -18.63
C TYR A 280 -3.10 12.72 -18.56
N CYS A 281 -3.57 13.73 -17.83
CA CYS A 281 -4.98 13.96 -17.50
C CYS A 281 -5.18 15.48 -17.35
N PRO A 282 -5.81 16.17 -18.33
CA PRO A 282 -5.95 17.63 -18.28
C PRO A 282 -6.88 18.04 -17.14
N MET A 283 -6.39 18.91 -16.24
CA MET A 283 -7.27 19.55 -15.26
C MET A 283 -8.28 20.44 -15.97
N GLN A 284 -9.57 20.23 -15.70
CA GLN A 284 -10.55 21.31 -15.81
C GLN A 284 -10.32 22.21 -14.59
N PHE A 285 -9.88 23.44 -14.83
CA PHE A 285 -9.78 24.46 -13.79
C PHE A 285 -11.21 24.84 -13.38
N GLU A 286 -11.68 24.32 -12.24
CA GLU A 286 -12.71 25.00 -11.47
C GLU A 286 -12.02 25.53 -10.21
N GLU A 287 -12.01 26.86 -10.09
CA GLU A 287 -11.50 27.58 -8.93
C GLU A 287 -12.23 27.08 -7.68
N GLU A 288 -11.47 26.73 -6.63
CA GLU A 288 -12.02 26.36 -5.32
C GLU A 288 -12.64 27.62 -4.67
N ASP A 289 -13.89 27.93 -5.02
CA ASP A 289 -14.76 28.74 -4.16
C ASP A 289 -15.36 27.82 -3.09
N ASP A 290 -14.85 27.95 -1.87
CA ASP A 290 -15.18 27.22 -0.65
C ASP A 290 -16.61 27.51 -0.12
N SER A 291 -17.57 27.80 -1.01
CA SER A 291 -18.89 28.29 -0.61
C SER A 291 -20.05 27.90 -1.52
N ASP A 292 -20.08 26.69 -2.09
CA ASP A 292 -21.38 26.01 -2.25
C ASP A 292 -21.26 24.49 -2.42
N GLY A 293 -22.22 23.77 -1.84
CA GLY A 293 -22.28 22.31 -1.77
C GLY A 293 -22.66 21.61 -3.07
N GLY A 294 -21.96 21.87 -4.17
CA GLY A 294 -22.16 21.17 -5.43
C GLY A 294 -21.38 21.76 -6.61
N GLY A 295 -20.16 21.25 -6.87
CA GLY A 295 -19.33 21.68 -7.99
C GLY A 295 -18.24 20.67 -8.37
N GLY A 296 -18.53 19.83 -9.37
CA GLY A 296 -17.69 19.62 -10.56
C GLY A 296 -16.26 19.09 -10.53
N GLY A 297 -15.54 18.87 -9.42
CA GLY A 297 -14.11 18.51 -9.56
C GLY A 297 -13.83 17.04 -9.96
N GLY A 298 -13.65 16.79 -11.25
CA GLY A 298 -13.24 15.49 -11.81
C GLY A 298 -11.80 15.11 -11.41
N GLY A 299 -11.52 13.81 -11.31
CA GLY A 299 -10.15 13.32 -11.18
C GLY A 299 -9.75 12.75 -9.81
N PHE A 300 -8.45 12.44 -9.67
CA PHE A 300 -7.86 11.97 -8.42
C PHE A 300 -7.76 13.09 -7.37
N ARG A 301 -8.02 12.74 -6.10
CA ARG A 301 -7.92 13.66 -4.95
C ARG A 301 -7.24 13.00 -3.76
N VAL A 302 -6.55 13.80 -2.96
CA VAL A 302 -5.98 13.37 -1.67
C VAL A 302 -6.75 14.04 -0.54
N SER A 303 -7.26 13.26 0.40
CA SER A 303 -8.02 13.75 1.54
C SER A 303 -7.41 13.32 2.86
N GLU A 304 -7.28 14.27 3.78
CA GLU A 304 -6.95 13.98 5.17
C GLU A 304 -8.16 13.34 5.88
N ARG A 305 -7.90 12.38 6.76
CA ARG A 305 -8.92 11.65 7.51
C ARG A 305 -8.47 11.39 8.94
N ASP A 306 -9.44 11.07 9.80
CA ASP A 306 -9.21 10.75 11.22
C ASP A 306 -8.29 11.76 11.93
N GLU A 307 -8.62 13.06 11.82
CA GLU A 307 -7.85 14.16 12.44
C GLU A 307 -6.35 14.17 12.05
N GLY A 308 -6.06 13.78 10.80
CA GLY A 308 -4.72 13.72 10.26
C GLY A 308 -3.99 12.41 10.47
N ARG A 309 -4.60 11.40 11.09
CA ARG A 309 -3.98 10.08 11.31
C ARG A 309 -4.05 9.16 10.09
N ALA A 310 -4.84 9.52 9.08
CA ALA A 310 -4.91 8.79 7.83
C ALA A 310 -5.03 9.74 6.63
N VAL A 311 -4.61 9.26 5.47
CA VAL A 311 -4.72 9.98 4.20
C VAL A 311 -5.29 9.02 3.15
N SER A 312 -6.33 9.45 2.45
CA SER A 312 -6.99 8.65 1.40
C SER A 312 -6.73 9.23 0.02
N LEU A 313 -6.50 8.35 -0.95
CA LEU A 313 -6.63 8.66 -2.37
C LEU A 313 -8.05 8.34 -2.79
N GLY A 314 -8.69 9.29 -3.45
CA GLY A 314 -10.00 9.10 -4.07
C GLY A 314 -9.98 9.42 -5.56
N TRP A 315 -10.98 8.90 -6.26
CA TRP A 315 -11.38 9.33 -7.60
C TRP A 315 -12.75 9.99 -7.49
N GLN A 316 -12.85 11.26 -7.88
CA GLN A 316 -14.03 12.09 -7.64
C GLN A 316 -14.44 12.04 -6.15
N ASN A 317 -15.68 11.64 -5.86
CA ASN A 317 -16.22 11.54 -4.51
C ASN A 317 -15.99 10.16 -3.84
N ARG A 318 -15.22 9.26 -4.49
CA ARG A 318 -15.02 7.89 -4.02
C ARG A 318 -13.59 7.67 -3.56
N PHE A 319 -13.41 7.33 -2.28
CA PHE A 319 -12.14 6.84 -1.78
C PHE A 319 -11.81 5.46 -2.37
N LEU A 320 -10.58 5.30 -2.81
CA LEU A 320 -10.06 4.08 -3.42
C LEU A 320 -9.16 3.34 -2.44
N LEU A 321 -8.23 4.05 -1.79
CA LEU A 321 -7.30 3.46 -0.83
C LEU A 321 -6.94 4.47 0.27
N THR A 322 -6.61 3.94 1.44
CA THR A 322 -6.28 4.74 2.62
C THR A 322 -4.96 4.29 3.23
N VAL A 323 -4.07 5.23 3.51
CA VAL A 323 -2.80 5.03 4.21
C VAL A 323 -2.92 5.54 5.64
N SER A 324 -2.45 4.76 6.60
CA SER A 324 -2.38 5.14 8.02
C SER A 324 -1.08 4.63 8.65
N ALA A 325 -0.59 5.33 9.66
CA ALA A 325 0.65 5.00 10.36
C ALA A 325 0.37 4.75 11.85
N TRP A 326 1.05 3.76 12.43
CA TRP A 326 0.77 3.27 13.76
C TRP A 326 2.07 2.98 14.52
N GLN A 327 1.99 3.02 15.85
CA GLN A 327 3.07 2.58 16.74
C GLN A 327 2.50 1.73 17.88
N PRO A 328 3.24 0.74 18.40
CA PRO A 328 2.79 -0.03 19.56
C PRO A 328 2.73 0.88 20.78
N LEU A 329 1.68 0.72 21.59
CA LEU A 329 1.59 1.36 22.90
C LEU A 329 2.70 0.79 23.78
N SER A 330 3.49 1.68 24.37
CA SER A 330 4.42 1.29 25.42
C SER A 330 3.58 0.84 26.62
N LEU A 331 3.72 -0.41 27.06
CA LEU A 331 3.17 -0.81 28.36
C LEU A 331 3.89 0.05 29.42
N ILE A 332 3.15 0.95 30.06
CA ILE A 332 3.60 1.81 31.15
C ILE A 332 3.96 0.96 32.36
#